data_AF-A0A7Y0N363-F1
#
_entry.id   AF-A0A7Y0N363-F1
#
_cell.length_a   1.000
_cell.length_b   1.000
_cell.length_c   1.000
_cell.angle_alpha   90.00
_cell.angle_beta   90.00
_cell.angle_gamma   90.00
#
_symmetry.space_group_name_H-M   'P 1'
#
loop_
_entity.id
_entity.type
_entity.pdbx_description
1 polymer ?
#
loop_
_entity_poly.entity_id
_entity_poly.type
_entity_poly.pdbx_seq_one_letter_code
_entity_poly.pdbx_strand_id
1 'polypeptide(L)'
;AAVAPVALGIAQSAGMSLPLTAGVVLSGAMFGDNLSIISDTTIAATRSQGCEMKDKFKENIRIALPAALVAMGIFAFNSTATQVPETGPIEWLKVLPYVTILILAVSGLNVFVVLTIGILLAGGVSLVSIDDYGLTNLAQDVY
;
A
#
# COMPACT_ATOMS: atom_id res chain seq x y z
N ALA A 1 0.64 4.87 -2.67
CA ALA A 1 1.48 4.22 -3.70
C ALA A 1 2.06 2.89 -3.22
N ALA A 2 2.76 2.85 -2.08
CA ALA A 2 3.45 1.64 -1.60
C ALA A 2 2.56 0.38 -1.40
N VAL A 3 1.27 0.56 -1.08
CA VAL A 3 0.32 -0.55 -0.86
C VAL A 3 -0.34 -1.07 -2.15
N ALA A 4 -0.14 -0.41 -3.30
CA ALA A 4 -0.80 -0.79 -4.55
C ALA A 4 -0.39 -2.19 -5.06
N PRO A 5 0.90 -2.59 -5.05
CA PRO A 5 1.30 -3.94 -5.45
C PRO A 5 0.70 -5.04 -4.57
N VAL A 6 0.58 -4.78 -3.26
CA VAL A 6 -0.05 -5.70 -2.31
C VAL A 6 -1.53 -5.87 -2.62
N ALA A 7 -2.24 -4.76 -2.85
CA ALA A 7 -3.65 -4.80 -3.21
C ALA A 7 -3.91 -5.47 -4.57
N LEU A 8 -3.00 -5.30 -5.54
CA LEU A 8 -3.03 -6.01 -6.83
C LEU A 8 -2.94 -7.52 -6.62
N GLY A 9 -1.98 -8.00 -5.82
CA GLY A 9 -1.82 -9.43 -5.53
C GLY A 9 -3.05 -10.02 -4.83
N ILE A 10 -3.61 -9.30 -3.86
CA ILE A 10 -4.86 -9.69 -3.20
C ILE A 10 -6.00 -9.76 -4.22
N ALA A 11 -6.18 -8.73 -5.04
CA ALA A 11 -7.26 -8.68 -6.02
C ALA A 11 -7.20 -9.84 -7.02
N GLN A 12 -6.01 -10.18 -7.51
CA GLN A 12 -5.81 -11.31 -8.43
C GLN A 12 -6.11 -12.65 -7.74
N SER A 13 -5.59 -12.86 -6.52
CA SER A 13 -5.79 -14.09 -5.76
C SER A 13 -7.26 -14.34 -5.36
N ALA A 14 -7.99 -13.27 -5.04
CA ALA A 14 -9.39 -13.33 -4.63
C ALA A 14 -10.36 -13.16 -5.81
N GLY A 15 -9.89 -13.00 -7.06
CA GLY A 15 -10.76 -12.76 -8.21
C GLY A 15 -11.57 -11.46 -8.12
N MET A 16 -11.06 -10.44 -7.42
CA MET A 16 -11.69 -9.14 -7.30
C MET A 16 -11.50 -8.31 -8.56
N SER A 17 -12.45 -7.40 -8.83
CA SER A 17 -12.34 -6.44 -9.94
C SER A 17 -11.11 -5.54 -9.76
N LEU A 18 -10.11 -5.69 -10.63
CA LEU A 18 -8.89 -4.89 -10.58
C LEU A 18 -9.15 -3.37 -10.71
N PRO A 19 -10.02 -2.90 -11.63
CA PRO A 19 -10.38 -1.47 -11.69
C PRO A 19 -11.03 -0.98 -10.39
N LEU A 20 -11.88 -1.80 -9.76
CA LEU A 20 -12.52 -1.46 -8.50
C LEU A 20 -11.50 -1.39 -7.35
N THR A 21 -10.64 -2.40 -7.22
CA THR A 21 -9.60 -2.41 -6.18
C THR A 21 -8.61 -1.26 -6.36
N ALA A 22 -8.21 -0.94 -7.60
CA ALA A 22 -7.36 0.22 -7.87
C ALA A 22 -8.03 1.53 -7.44
N GLY A 23 -9.34 1.69 -7.75
CA GLY A 23 -10.14 2.82 -7.29
C GLY A 23 -10.19 2.94 -5.77
N VAL A 24 -10.44 1.82 -5.07
CA VAL A 24 -10.46 1.76 -3.60
C VAL A 24 -9.13 2.19 -3.00
N VAL A 25 -8.01 1.64 -3.49
CA VAL A 25 -6.66 1.95 -3.01
C VAL A 25 -6.31 3.40 -3.24
N LEU A 26 -6.61 3.93 -4.44
CA LEU A 26 -6.35 5.32 -4.78
C LEU A 26 -7.17 6.27 -3.90
N SER A 27 -8.48 6.04 -3.77
CA SER A 27 -9.36 6.86 -2.93
C SER A 27 -8.93 6.83 -1.46
N GLY A 28 -8.57 5.66 -0.92
CA GLY A 28 -8.05 5.52 0.44
C GLY A 28 -6.73 6.26 0.65
N ALA A 29 -5.81 6.19 -0.31
CA ALA A 29 -4.54 6.92 -0.25
C ALA A 29 -4.75 8.43 -0.28
N MET A 30 -5.63 8.93 -1.15
CA MET A 30 -5.95 10.37 -1.24
C MET A 30 -6.67 10.87 0.03
N PHE A 31 -7.59 10.06 0.58
CA PHE A 31 -8.23 10.38 1.86
C PHE A 31 -7.21 10.50 3.00
N GLY A 32 -6.28 9.53 3.10
CA GLY A 32 -5.24 9.52 4.12
C GLY A 32 -4.27 10.70 4.01
N ASP A 33 -3.80 11.03 2.81
CA ASP A 33 -2.90 12.18 2.58
C ASP A 33 -3.59 13.51 2.94
N ASN A 34 -4.86 13.68 2.55
CA ASN A 34 -5.59 14.91 2.83
C ASN A 34 -5.83 15.14 4.34
N LEU A 35 -5.95 14.05 5.11
CA LEU A 35 -6.09 14.08 6.57
C LEU A 35 -4.76 13.99 7.32
N SER A 36 -3.63 13.87 6.61
CA SER A 36 -2.34 13.79 7.27
C SER A 36 -2.02 15.12 7.96
N ILE A 37 -1.81 15.03 9.27
CA ILE A 37 -1.29 16.13 10.10
C ILE A 37 0.19 16.37 9.80
N ILE A 38 0.89 15.35 9.31
CA ILE A 38 2.33 15.34 9.05
C ILE A 38 2.53 15.07 7.55
N SER A 39 2.21 16.05 6.71
CA SER A 39 2.44 16.02 5.25
C SER A 39 3.00 17.37 4.79
N ASP A 40 3.89 17.37 3.81
CA ASP A 40 4.57 18.58 3.34
C ASP A 40 3.60 19.67 2.91
N THR A 41 2.52 19.29 2.23
CA THR A 41 1.45 20.21 1.81
C THR A 41 0.68 20.76 3.01
N THR A 42 0.44 19.94 4.04
CA THR A 42 -0.17 20.36 5.31
C THR A 42 0.69 21.38 6.05
N ILE A 43 1.99 21.12 6.17
CA ILE A 43 2.95 21.98 6.85
C ILE A 43 3.09 23.30 6.09
N ALA A 44 3.26 23.24 4.76
CA ALA A 44 3.36 24.43 3.92
C ALA A 44 2.08 25.29 3.99
N ALA A 45 0.90 24.67 3.90
CA ALA A 45 -0.38 25.39 3.98
C ALA A 45 -0.54 26.08 5.34
N THR A 46 -0.35 25.36 6.45
CA THR A 46 -0.54 25.91 7.81
C THR A 46 0.48 27.00 8.15
N ARG A 47 1.73 26.86 7.71
CA ARG A 47 2.77 27.90 7.86
C ARG A 47 2.48 29.14 7.02
N SER A 48 2.01 28.98 5.78
CA SER A 48 1.71 30.11 4.90
C SER A 48 0.44 30.88 5.33
N GLN A 49 -0.53 30.17 5.90
CA GLN A 49 -1.82 30.75 6.32
C GLN A 49 -1.85 31.13 7.81
N GLY A 50 -0.79 30.85 8.57
CA GLY A 50 -0.71 31.20 10.00
C GLY A 50 -1.71 30.46 10.90
N CYS A 51 -2.24 29.31 10.46
CA CYS A 51 -3.18 28.50 11.25
C CYS A 51 -2.49 27.26 11.84
N GLU A 52 -3.09 26.67 12.88
CA GLU A 52 -2.57 25.44 13.46
C GLU A 52 -2.90 24.22 12.60
N MET A 53 -2.02 23.21 12.59
CA MET A 53 -2.26 21.95 11.87
C MET A 53 -3.55 21.23 12.35
N LYS A 54 -3.89 21.40 13.63
CA LYS A 54 -5.12 20.85 14.22
C LYS A 54 -6.38 21.47 13.61
N ASP A 55 -6.35 22.76 13.30
CA ASP A 55 -7.50 23.46 12.72
C ASP A 55 -7.74 23.02 11.29
N LYS A 56 -6.66 22.91 10.49
CA LYS A 56 -6.73 22.32 9.14
C LYS A 56 -7.31 20.90 9.18
N PHE A 57 -6.85 20.06 10.10
CA PHE A 57 -7.35 18.69 10.24
C PHE A 57 -8.85 18.64 10.54
N LYS A 58 -9.32 19.45 11.50
CA LYS A 58 -10.75 19.51 11.87
C LYS A 58 -11.63 19.95 10.71
N GLU A 59 -11.16 20.88 9.89
CA GLU A 59 -11.94 21.34 8.74
C GLU A 59 -11.91 20.31 7.60
N ASN A 60 -10.74 19.74 7.31
CA ASN A 60 -10.61 18.69 6.30
C ASN A 60 -11.45 17.45 6.63
N ILE A 61 -11.51 17.00 7.89
CA ILE A 61 -12.28 15.81 8.25
C ILE A 61 -13.79 16.01 8.09
N ARG A 62 -14.31 17.24 8.28
CA ARG A 62 -15.73 17.55 8.06
C ARG A 62 -16.17 17.34 6.62
N ILE A 63 -15.26 17.52 5.66
CA ILE A 63 -15.53 17.38 4.23
C ILE A 63 -15.12 15.98 3.74
N ALA A 64 -13.95 15.51 4.16
CA ALA A 64 -13.38 14.24 3.73
C ALA A 64 -14.15 13.04 4.28
N LEU A 65 -14.63 13.09 5.53
CA LEU A 65 -15.33 11.95 6.14
C LEU A 65 -16.66 11.64 5.44
N PRO A 66 -17.56 12.62 5.17
CA PRO A 66 -18.77 12.36 4.39
C PRO A 66 -18.46 11.80 3.00
N ALA A 67 -17.49 12.38 2.29
CA ALA A 67 -17.08 11.89 0.97
C ALA A 67 -16.54 10.46 1.02
N ALA A 68 -15.75 10.12 2.04
CA ALA A 68 -15.24 8.77 2.26
C ALA A 68 -16.36 7.77 2.55
N LEU A 69 -17.36 8.13 3.36
CA LEU A 69 -18.53 7.29 3.62
C LEU A 69 -19.33 7.01 2.33
N VAL A 70 -19.53 8.03 1.49
CA VAL A 70 -20.20 7.87 0.19
C VAL A 70 -19.38 6.96 -0.73
N ALA A 71 -18.07 7.19 -0.84
CA ALA A 71 -17.18 6.37 -1.65
C ALA A 71 -17.17 4.90 -1.18
N MET A 72 -17.08 4.65 0.13
CA MET A 72 -17.18 3.31 0.69
C MET A 72 -18.52 2.64 0.35
N GLY A 73 -19.62 3.38 0.44
CA GLY A 73 -20.93 2.89 0.00
C GLY A 73 -20.92 2.46 -1.46
N ILE A 74 -20.45 3.33 -2.36
CA ILE A 74 -20.35 3.04 -3.80
C ILE A 74 -19.48 1.80 -4.04
N PHE A 75 -18.31 1.71 -3.42
CA PHE A 75 -17.43 0.55 -3.59
C PHE A 75 -18.05 -0.73 -3.05
N ALA A 76 -18.71 -0.68 -1.89
CA ALA A 76 -19.41 -1.84 -1.32
C ALA A 76 -20.54 -2.32 -2.23
N PHE A 77 -21.34 -1.41 -2.81
CA PHE A 77 -22.42 -1.76 -3.74
C PHE A 77 -21.92 -2.33 -5.07
N ASN A 78 -20.76 -1.87 -5.56
CA ASN A 78 -20.16 -2.35 -6.80
C ASN A 78 -19.25 -3.58 -6.58
N SER A 79 -19.03 -3.99 -5.34
CA SER A 79 -18.23 -5.16 -5.03
C SER A 79 -19.07 -6.42 -5.16
N THR A 80 -18.62 -7.37 -5.97
CA THR A 80 -19.21 -8.71 -6.04
C THR A 80 -18.62 -9.58 -4.94
N ALA A 81 -19.44 -10.45 -4.34
CA ALA A 81 -18.94 -11.47 -3.43
C ALA A 81 -17.98 -12.41 -4.18
N THR A 82 -16.71 -12.35 -3.81
CA THR A 82 -15.68 -13.26 -4.31
C THR A 82 -15.55 -14.48 -3.41
N GLN A 83 -15.11 -15.59 -3.99
CA GLN A 83 -14.74 -16.78 -3.22
C GLN A 83 -13.67 -16.39 -2.20
N VAL A 84 -13.84 -16.82 -0.95
CA VAL A 84 -12.79 -16.67 0.06
C VAL A 84 -11.59 -17.48 -0.45
N PRO A 85 -10.40 -16.88 -0.62
CA PRO A 85 -9.23 -17.62 -1.08
C PRO A 85 -9.00 -18.84 -0.19
N GLU A 86 -8.68 -19.99 -0.78
CA GLU A 86 -8.26 -21.15 0.00
C GLU A 86 -7.07 -20.76 0.89
N THR A 87 -7.22 -20.93 2.19
CA THR A 87 -6.15 -20.62 3.14
C THR A 87 -5.20 -21.81 3.19
N GLY A 88 -4.06 -21.66 2.53
CA GLY A 88 -2.94 -22.59 2.63
C GLY A 88 -2.08 -22.35 3.88
N PRO A 89 -1.15 -23.26 4.19
CA PRO A 89 -0.14 -23.02 5.22
C PRO A 89 0.72 -21.80 4.87
N ILE A 90 1.06 -21.00 5.87
CA ILE A 90 1.88 -19.79 5.69
C ILE A 90 3.29 -20.18 5.24
N GLU A 91 3.68 -19.74 4.05
CA GLU A 91 5.04 -19.88 3.54
C GLU A 91 5.96 -18.79 4.11
N TRP A 92 6.54 -19.06 5.28
CA TRP A 92 7.38 -18.10 6.01
C TRP A 92 8.54 -17.52 5.17
N LEU A 93 9.09 -18.30 4.24
CA LEU A 93 10.16 -17.85 3.36
C LEU A 93 9.71 -16.69 2.45
N LYS A 94 8.47 -16.73 1.93
CA LYS A 94 7.86 -15.65 1.13
C LYS A 94 7.51 -14.42 1.97
N VAL A 95 7.28 -14.60 3.27
CA VAL A 95 6.96 -13.51 4.21
C VAL A 95 8.22 -12.75 4.65
N LEU A 96 9.38 -13.42 4.66
CA LEU A 96 10.64 -12.90 5.19
C LEU A 96 11.11 -11.56 4.59
N PRO A 97 11.05 -11.32 3.27
CA PRO A 97 11.45 -10.02 2.69
C PRO A 97 10.61 -8.85 3.24
N TYR A 98 9.29 -9.04 3.38
CA TYR A 98 8.39 -8.01 3.87
C TYR A 98 8.64 -7.66 5.34
N VAL A 99 8.77 -8.68 6.20
CA VAL A 99 9.08 -8.49 7.62
C VAL A 99 10.42 -7.79 7.79
N THR A 100 11.42 -8.16 6.99
CA THR A 100 12.75 -7.52 7.02
C THR A 100 12.66 -6.04 6.65
N ILE A 101 11.95 -5.69 5.57
CA ILE A 101 11.74 -4.30 5.16
C ILE A 101 11.08 -3.50 6.28
N LEU A 102 10.03 -4.04 6.92
CA LEU A 102 9.33 -3.35 8.00
C LEU A 102 10.23 -3.12 9.22
N ILE A 103 11.00 -4.12 9.65
CA ILE A 103 11.91 -4.00 10.79
C ILE A 103 12.99 -2.95 10.49
N LEU A 104 13.63 -3.01 9.32
CA LEU A 104 14.70 -2.08 8.96
C LEU A 104 14.18 -0.64 8.78
N ALA A 105 12.99 -0.47 8.21
CA ALA A 105 12.35 0.84 8.07
C ALA A 105 12.03 1.48 9.43
N VAL A 106 11.49 0.71 10.39
CA VAL A 106 11.20 1.21 11.74
C VAL A 106 12.47 1.46 12.55
N SER A 107 13.56 0.73 12.25
CA SER A 107 14.88 0.94 12.87
C SER A 107 15.57 2.23 12.41
N GLY A 108 14.96 3.00 11.50
CA GLY A 108 15.51 4.28 11.03
C GLY A 108 16.68 4.15 10.06
N LEU A 109 16.88 2.98 9.44
CA LEU A 109 17.87 2.82 8.37
C LEU A 109 17.49 3.67 7.15
N ASN A 110 18.51 4.07 6.40
CA ASN A 110 18.31 4.79 5.15
C ASN A 110 17.44 3.99 4.19
N VAL A 111 16.41 4.63 3.63
CA VAL A 111 15.45 4.04 2.69
C VAL A 111 16.15 3.32 1.53
N PHE A 112 17.23 3.87 0.98
CA PHE A 112 17.99 3.21 -0.08
C PHE A 112 18.55 1.84 0.36
N VAL A 113 19.10 1.76 1.57
CA VAL A 113 19.64 0.50 2.13
C VAL A 113 18.52 -0.50 2.37
N VAL A 114 17.40 -0.05 2.95
CA VAL A 114 16.22 -0.89 3.19
C VAL A 114 15.70 -1.49 1.87
N LEU A 115 15.57 -0.67 0.84
CA LEU A 115 15.10 -1.10 -0.47
C LEU A 115 16.08 -2.06 -1.15
N THR A 116 17.39 -1.79 -1.12
CA THR A 116 18.39 -2.70 -1.71
C THR A 116 18.38 -4.07 -1.04
N ILE A 117 18.36 -4.12 0.30
CA ILE A 117 18.26 -5.39 1.04
C ILE A 117 16.94 -6.11 0.73
N GLY A 118 15.84 -5.37 0.69
CA GLY A 118 14.52 -5.90 0.35
C GLY A 118 14.48 -6.54 -1.04
N ILE A 119 15.03 -5.87 -2.05
CA ILE A 119 15.10 -6.37 -3.43
C ILE A 119 15.95 -7.64 -3.51
N LEU A 120 17.14 -7.65 -2.88
CA LEU A 120 18.01 -8.83 -2.89
C LEU A 120 17.38 -10.03 -2.18
N LEU A 121 16.71 -9.81 -1.04
CA LEU A 121 16.00 -10.86 -0.33
C LEU A 121 14.80 -11.37 -1.12
N ALA A 122 13.98 -10.48 -1.68
CA ALA A 122 12.83 -10.86 -2.50
C ALA A 122 13.29 -11.67 -3.74
N GLY A 123 14.31 -11.19 -4.44
CA GLY A 123 14.87 -11.88 -5.60
C GLY A 123 15.47 -13.25 -5.24
N GLY A 124 16.21 -13.33 -4.14
CA GLY A 124 16.76 -14.60 -3.64
C GLY A 124 15.67 -15.61 -3.26
N VAL A 125 14.60 -15.16 -2.59
CA VAL A 125 13.45 -16.00 -2.26
C VAL A 125 12.75 -16.49 -3.52
N SER A 126 12.53 -15.61 -4.51
CA SER A 126 11.88 -15.98 -5.78
C SER A 126 12.68 -17.02 -6.57
N LEU A 127 14.01 -16.88 -6.67
CA LEU A 127 14.89 -17.84 -7.35
C LEU A 127 14.88 -19.24 -6.72
N VAL A 128 14.59 -19.35 -5.42
CA VAL A 128 14.59 -20.63 -4.68
C VAL A 128 13.20 -21.25 -4.57
N SER A 129 12.16 -20.42 -4.56
CA SER A 129 10.79 -20.84 -4.18
C SER A 129 9.82 -20.96 -5.36
N ILE A 130 10.19 -20.44 -6.54
CA ILE A 130 9.35 -20.45 -7.73
C ILE A 130 10.05 -21.29 -8.80
N ASP A 131 9.42 -22.40 -9.19
CA ASP A 131 9.90 -23.23 -10.29
C ASP A 131 9.94 -22.41 -11.59
N ASP A 132 11.01 -22.58 -12.39
CA ASP A 132 11.29 -21.83 -13.62
C ASP A 132 11.50 -20.31 -13.48
N TYR A 133 11.68 -19.79 -12.26
CA TYR A 133 12.05 -18.39 -12.06
C TYR A 133 13.54 -18.16 -12.32
N GLY A 134 13.88 -17.74 -13.54
CA GLY A 134 15.25 -17.45 -13.95
C GLY A 134 15.70 -16.00 -13.69
N LEU A 135 17.01 -15.75 -13.85
CA LEU A 135 17.60 -14.41 -13.75
C LEU A 135 16.97 -13.39 -14.71
N THR A 136 16.46 -13.85 -15.85
CA THR A 136 15.77 -13.00 -16.83
C THR A 136 14.44 -12.48 -16.28
N ASN A 137 13.68 -13.30 -15.56
CA ASN A 137 12.42 -12.88 -14.94
C ASN A 137 12.68 -11.91 -13.79
N LEU A 138 13.72 -12.18 -12.98
CA LEU A 138 14.16 -11.26 -11.95
C LEU A 138 14.54 -9.88 -12.51
N ALA A 139 15.27 -9.85 -13.63
CA ALA A 139 15.65 -8.59 -14.27
C ALA A 139 14.44 -7.81 -14.80
N GLN A 140 13.36 -8.48 -15.19
CA GLN A 140 12.11 -7.85 -15.61
C GLN A 140 11.28 -7.34 -14.42
N ASP A 141 11.25 -8.08 -13.31
CA ASP A 141 10.44 -7.72 -12.14
C ASP A 141 11.09 -6.63 -11.25
N VAL A 142 12.41 -6.47 -11.32
CA VAL A 142 13.16 -5.45 -10.57
C VAL A 142 13.14 -4.08 -11.27
N TYR A 143 12.86 -4.02 -12.57
CA TYR A 143 12.86 -2.80 -13.39
C TYR A 143 11.45 -2.20 -13.52
#